data_AF-A0A7V0UIQ0-F1
#
_entry.id   AF-A0A7V0UIQ0-F1
#
_cell.length_a   1.000
_cell.length_b   1.000
_cell.length_c   1.000
_cell.angle_alpha   90.00
_cell.angle_beta   90.00
_cell.angle_gamma   90.00
#
_symmetry.space_group_name_H-M   'P 1'
#
loop_
_entity.id
_entity.type
_entity.pdbx_description
1 polymer ?
#
loop_
_entity_poly.entity_id
_entity_poly.type
_entity_poly.pdbx_seq_one_letter_code
_entity_poly.pdbx_strand_id
1 'polypeptide(L)'
;MFVRADEWTDWEIHCAQLLYPDRPVVKAGSGQAVVIPKVRGISLREMLRRDDMDVKKAFILAARELRRVHQIHCSYYQAAWSHGDLHLDNIIYDCKAERAVLIDFDTRHEFGIGQTQRHSDDLKVVLLELIALSDDKWRRLAAAFIEEYREGSVLNELSRQLFVPRGFGRLLWYARTNGSSIHRVEPRLESLREMSHRASTTARTSSQARPRDES
;
A
#
# COMPACT_ATOMS: atom_id res chain seq x y z
N MET A 1 -2.07 0.02 16.88
CA MET A 1 -3.14 0.83 17.48
C MET A 1 -2.54 1.67 18.60
N PHE A 2 -2.83 2.97 18.62
CA PHE A 2 -2.29 3.90 19.61
C PHE A 2 -2.96 3.68 20.97
N VAL A 3 -2.16 3.71 22.04
CA VAL A 3 -2.68 3.56 23.41
C VAL A 3 -3.20 4.90 23.93
N ARG A 4 -2.66 6.00 23.43
CA ARG A 4 -3.03 7.36 23.84
C ARG A 4 -3.41 8.21 22.62
N ALA A 5 -4.40 9.07 22.82
CA ALA A 5 -4.91 9.94 21.76
C ALA A 5 -3.94 11.08 21.37
N ASP A 6 -3.08 11.53 22.28
CA ASP A 6 -2.04 12.52 21.99
C ASP A 6 -0.98 11.93 21.05
N GLU A 7 -0.54 10.70 21.32
CA GLU A 7 0.40 9.97 20.46
C GLU A 7 -0.18 9.76 19.04
N TRP A 8 -1.47 9.44 18.96
CA TRP A 8 -2.17 9.36 17.69
C TRP A 8 -2.22 10.71 16.96
N THR A 9 -2.57 11.79 17.68
CA THR A 9 -2.66 13.14 17.12
C THR A 9 -1.31 13.57 16.54
N ASP A 10 -0.22 13.37 17.30
CA ASP A 10 1.14 13.72 16.86
C ASP A 10 1.57 12.91 15.64
N TRP A 11 1.22 11.62 15.61
CA TRP A 11 1.51 10.74 14.47
C TRP A 11 0.78 11.14 13.20
N GLU A 12 -0.51 11.44 13.31
CA GLU A 12 -1.36 11.82 12.18
C GLU A 12 -0.88 13.17 11.59
N ILE A 13 -0.56 14.14 12.45
CA ILE A 13 0.06 15.41 12.04
C ILE A 13 1.40 15.17 11.35
N HIS A 14 2.26 14.33 11.95
CA HIS A 14 3.57 14.00 11.40
C HIS A 14 3.45 13.39 9.99
N CYS A 15 2.57 12.39 9.82
CA CYS A 15 2.38 11.73 8.54
C CYS A 15 1.81 12.69 7.48
N ALA A 16 0.80 13.47 7.81
CA ALA A 16 0.22 14.43 6.87
C ALA A 16 1.24 15.50 6.42
N GLN A 17 2.10 15.98 7.32
CA GLN A 17 3.19 16.91 6.97
C GLN A 17 4.30 16.25 6.14
N LEU A 18 4.63 14.99 6.45
CA LEU A 18 5.69 14.24 5.80
C LEU A 18 5.32 13.81 4.38
N LEU A 19 4.08 13.36 4.19
CA LEU A 19 3.67 12.61 3.01
C LEU A 19 2.94 13.46 1.98
N TYR A 20 2.15 14.44 2.39
CA TYR A 20 1.31 15.17 1.43
C TYR A 20 2.17 16.10 0.57
N PRO A 21 2.00 16.08 -0.77
CA PRO A 21 2.87 16.81 -1.69
C PRO A 21 2.93 18.32 -1.41
N ASP A 22 1.81 18.90 -1.00
CA ASP A 22 1.66 20.34 -0.80
C ASP A 22 1.98 20.75 0.65
N ARG A 23 2.44 19.79 1.49
CA ARG A 23 2.75 19.95 2.92
C ARG A 23 1.78 20.91 3.62
N PRO A 24 0.48 20.56 3.65
CA PRO A 24 -0.52 21.48 4.13
C PRO A 24 -0.26 21.86 5.58
N VAL A 25 -0.80 23.01 5.97
CA VAL A 25 -0.85 23.37 7.38
C VAL A 25 -1.83 22.43 8.08
N VAL A 26 -1.29 21.47 8.82
CA VAL A 26 -2.03 20.56 9.68
C VAL A 26 -2.00 21.07 11.11
N LYS A 27 -3.12 21.01 11.82
CA LYS A 27 -3.23 21.48 13.20
C LYS A 27 -4.02 20.49 14.04
N ALA A 28 -3.68 20.41 15.33
CA ALA A 28 -4.59 19.84 16.31
C ALA A 28 -5.86 20.71 16.37
N GLY A 29 -7.02 20.06 16.33
CA GLY A 29 -8.33 20.67 16.53
C GLY A 29 -8.70 20.79 18.00
N SER A 30 -9.92 21.27 18.27
CA SER A 30 -10.52 21.19 19.60
C SER A 30 -10.98 19.76 19.89
N GLY A 31 -10.66 19.23 21.08
CA GLY A 31 -10.84 17.81 21.36
C GLY A 31 -9.76 16.96 20.71
N GLN A 32 -9.74 15.65 20.95
CA GLN A 32 -8.79 14.71 20.36
C GLN A 32 -9.03 14.59 18.83
N ALA A 33 -8.61 15.61 18.09
CA ALA A 33 -8.94 15.78 16.68
C ALA A 33 -7.76 16.41 15.92
N VAL A 34 -7.63 16.05 14.66
CA VAL A 34 -6.65 16.63 13.72
C VAL A 34 -7.41 17.27 12.55
N VAL A 35 -7.02 18.48 12.18
CA VAL A 35 -7.59 19.21 11.04
C VAL A 35 -6.59 19.18 9.89
N ILE A 36 -6.92 18.41 8.86
CA ILE A 36 -6.14 18.25 7.63
C ILE A 36 -6.97 18.76 6.45
N PRO A 37 -6.40 19.52 5.49
CA PRO A 37 -7.10 19.87 4.27
C PRO A 37 -7.56 18.63 3.51
N LYS A 38 -8.83 18.67 3.07
CA LYS A 38 -9.42 17.57 2.33
C LYS A 38 -8.62 17.26 1.05
N VAL A 39 -8.17 16.02 0.93
CA VAL A 39 -7.59 15.49 -0.30
C VAL A 39 -8.67 15.43 -1.39
N ARG A 40 -8.34 15.92 -2.58
CA ARG A 40 -9.23 15.85 -3.74
C ARG A 40 -9.13 14.48 -4.40
N GLY A 41 -10.24 13.99 -4.95
CA GLY A 41 -10.29 12.71 -5.64
C GLY A 41 -11.34 11.76 -5.04
N ILE A 42 -11.23 10.49 -5.44
CA ILE A 42 -12.06 9.38 -4.94
C ILE A 42 -11.16 8.19 -4.61
N SER A 43 -11.60 7.32 -3.69
CA SER A 43 -10.82 6.15 -3.32
C SER A 43 -10.77 5.11 -4.44
N LEU A 44 -9.72 4.28 -4.47
CA LEU A 44 -9.63 3.17 -5.42
C LEU A 44 -10.79 2.17 -5.25
N ARG A 45 -11.28 1.98 -4.02
CA ARG A 45 -12.49 1.18 -3.76
C ARG A 45 -13.68 1.73 -4.53
N GLU A 46 -13.93 3.03 -4.42
CA GLU A 46 -15.09 3.66 -5.04
C GLU A 46 -14.97 3.63 -6.58
N MET A 47 -13.76 3.82 -7.12
CA MET A 47 -13.50 3.63 -8.56
C MET A 47 -13.85 2.22 -9.04
N LEU A 48 -13.48 1.19 -8.27
CA LEU A 48 -13.81 -0.20 -8.58
C LEU A 48 -15.32 -0.46 -8.51
N ARG A 49 -16.02 0.14 -7.54
CA ARG A 49 -17.49 0.06 -7.45
C ARG A 49 -18.19 0.69 -8.65
N ARG A 50 -17.64 1.77 -9.19
CA ARG A 50 -18.21 2.52 -10.33
C ARG A 50 -17.84 1.96 -11.70
N ASP A 51 -16.92 0.99 -11.74
CA ASP A 51 -16.30 0.50 -12.97
C ASP A 51 -15.70 1.62 -13.83
N ASP A 52 -14.97 2.54 -13.18
CA ASP A 52 -14.35 3.69 -13.84
C ASP A 52 -13.28 3.26 -14.86
N MET A 53 -13.33 3.83 -16.07
CA MET A 53 -12.44 3.48 -17.19
C MET A 53 -10.95 3.69 -16.89
N ASP A 54 -10.62 4.61 -15.98
CA ASP A 54 -9.24 4.98 -15.63
C ASP A 54 -8.66 4.17 -14.45
N VAL A 55 -9.38 3.15 -13.95
CA VAL A 55 -8.95 2.40 -12.75
C VAL A 55 -7.54 1.83 -12.89
N LYS A 56 -7.13 1.33 -14.07
CA LYS A 56 -5.76 0.85 -14.29
C LYS A 56 -4.71 1.96 -14.10
N LYS A 57 -4.98 3.17 -14.61
CA LYS A 57 -4.09 4.33 -14.45
C LYS A 57 -3.98 4.72 -12.98
N ALA A 58 -5.10 4.70 -12.26
CA ALA A 58 -5.13 4.98 -10.82
C ALA A 58 -4.26 4.00 -10.02
N PHE A 59 -4.31 2.69 -10.32
CA PHE A 59 -3.44 1.70 -9.68
C PHE A 59 -1.96 1.89 -9.98
N ILE A 60 -1.59 2.29 -11.21
CA ILE A 60 -0.20 2.64 -11.55
C ILE A 60 0.27 3.83 -10.71
N LEU A 61 -0.55 4.89 -10.61
CA LEU A 61 -0.20 6.07 -9.83
C LEU A 61 -0.15 5.79 -8.33
N ALA A 62 -1.03 4.92 -7.82
CA ALA A 62 -0.97 4.43 -6.45
C ALA A 62 0.32 3.67 -6.15
N ALA A 63 0.75 2.79 -7.06
CA ALA A 63 2.03 2.07 -6.92
C ALA A 63 3.24 3.02 -6.91
N ARG A 64 3.22 4.07 -7.74
CA ARG A 64 4.26 5.12 -7.74
C ARG A 64 4.29 5.87 -6.43
N GLU A 65 3.12 6.26 -5.93
CA GLU A 65 3.00 6.98 -4.67
C GLU A 65 3.47 6.11 -3.50
N LEU A 66 3.06 4.84 -3.47
CA LEU A 66 3.50 3.91 -2.43
C LEU A 66 5.02 3.71 -2.46
N ARG A 67 5.61 3.57 -3.65
CA ARG A 67 7.07 3.51 -3.80
C ARG A 67 7.74 4.78 -3.28
N ARG A 68 7.20 5.96 -3.61
CA ARG A 68 7.73 7.24 -3.16
C ARG A 68 7.72 7.32 -1.64
N VAL A 69 6.60 7.04 -0.98
CA VAL A 69 6.51 7.14 0.49
C VAL A 69 7.39 6.10 1.20
N HIS A 70 7.55 4.91 0.63
CA HIS A 70 8.49 3.87 1.10
C HIS A 70 9.97 4.23 0.93
N GLN A 71 10.29 5.39 0.35
CA GLN A 71 11.65 5.93 0.29
C GLN A 71 11.85 7.11 1.25
N ILE A 72 10.79 7.59 1.91
CA ILE A 72 10.86 8.72 2.83
C ILE A 72 11.26 8.23 4.21
N HIS A 73 12.31 8.84 4.77
CA HIS A 73 12.73 8.55 6.13
C HIS A 73 11.68 9.02 7.15
N CYS A 74 11.34 8.14 8.08
CA CYS A 74 10.44 8.41 9.20
C CYS A 74 11.21 8.28 10.51
N SER A 75 11.17 9.35 11.33
CA SER A 75 11.87 9.40 12.60
C SER A 75 11.40 8.32 13.59
N TYR A 76 10.10 7.99 13.59
CA TYR A 76 9.55 6.93 14.42
C TYR A 76 10.20 5.58 14.14
N TYR A 77 10.37 5.21 12.86
CA TYR A 77 10.96 3.94 12.47
C TYR A 77 12.49 3.94 12.41
N GLN A 78 13.11 5.12 12.48
CA GLN A 78 14.53 5.33 12.17
C GLN A 78 14.93 4.70 10.81
N ALA A 79 13.97 4.63 9.89
CA ALA A 79 14.04 3.93 8.62
C ALA A 79 12.96 4.50 7.70
N ALA A 80 12.73 3.89 6.53
CA ALA A 80 11.66 4.36 5.67
C ALA A 80 10.26 4.14 6.27
N TRP A 81 9.37 5.06 5.93
CA TRP A 81 7.97 5.08 6.33
C TRP A 81 7.17 3.93 5.72
N SER A 82 6.16 3.47 6.46
CA SER A 82 5.19 2.45 6.06
C SER A 82 3.82 2.80 6.64
N HIS A 83 2.74 2.37 6.00
CA HIS A 83 1.38 2.75 6.35
C HIS A 83 0.79 1.91 7.49
N GLY A 84 0.87 0.58 7.42
CA GLY A 84 0.35 -0.33 8.44
C GLY A 84 -1.10 -0.76 8.28
N ASP A 85 -1.87 -0.14 7.39
CA ASP A 85 -3.23 -0.57 7.03
C ASP A 85 -3.68 -0.01 5.66
N LEU A 86 -2.88 -0.30 4.63
CA LEU A 86 -3.08 0.28 3.30
C LEU A 86 -4.16 -0.47 2.50
N HIS A 87 -5.44 -0.26 2.82
CA HIS A 87 -6.57 -0.77 2.05
C HIS A 87 -7.02 0.20 0.94
N LEU A 88 -7.86 -0.25 0.00
CA LEU A 88 -8.23 0.52 -1.19
C LEU A 88 -9.02 1.81 -0.89
N ASP A 89 -9.66 1.89 0.28
CA ASP A 89 -10.31 3.12 0.76
C ASP A 89 -9.30 4.21 1.20
N ASN A 90 -8.09 3.82 1.59
CA ASN A 90 -7.02 4.71 2.06
C ASN A 90 -6.11 5.21 0.93
N ILE A 91 -6.47 4.93 -0.33
CA ILE A 91 -5.73 5.38 -1.51
C ILE A 91 -6.68 6.24 -2.35
N ILE A 92 -6.42 7.54 -2.38
CA ILE A 92 -7.21 8.51 -3.14
C ILE A 92 -6.54 8.80 -4.48
N TYR A 93 -7.29 8.68 -5.56
CA TYR A 93 -6.88 9.12 -6.89
C TYR A 93 -7.52 10.47 -7.25
N ASP A 94 -6.67 11.45 -7.55
CA ASP A 94 -7.07 12.74 -8.10
C ASP A 94 -6.85 12.72 -9.62
N CYS A 95 -7.94 12.62 -10.38
CA CYS A 95 -7.88 12.63 -11.85
C CYS A 95 -7.44 13.98 -12.43
N LYS A 96 -7.72 15.10 -11.75
CA LYS A 96 -7.36 16.44 -12.25
C LYS A 96 -5.88 16.72 -12.06
N ALA A 97 -5.33 16.30 -10.93
CA ALA A 97 -3.90 16.43 -10.63
C ALA A 97 -3.07 15.23 -11.11
N GLU A 98 -3.71 14.21 -11.69
CA GLU A 98 -3.11 12.94 -12.12
C GLU A 98 -2.17 12.30 -11.09
N ARG A 99 -2.61 12.25 -9.83
CA ARG A 99 -1.81 11.71 -8.72
C ARG A 99 -2.63 10.82 -7.80
N ALA A 100 -1.95 9.93 -7.10
CA ALA A 100 -2.50 9.22 -5.95
C ALA A 100 -1.93 9.80 -4.66
N VAL A 101 -2.71 9.73 -3.59
CA VAL A 101 -2.31 10.15 -2.22
C VAL A 101 -2.83 9.10 -1.24
N LEU A 102 -2.02 8.77 -0.24
CA LEU A 102 -2.42 7.88 0.86
C LEU A 102 -3.04 8.70 1.98
N ILE A 103 -4.08 8.20 2.63
CA ILE A 103 -4.78 8.89 3.72
C ILE A 103 -4.99 7.93 4.89
N ASP A 104 -5.42 8.46 6.04
CA ASP A 104 -5.80 7.69 7.23
C ASP A 104 -4.61 6.92 7.82
N PHE A 105 -3.85 7.57 8.72
CA PHE A 105 -2.66 7.00 9.33
C PHE A 105 -2.91 6.50 10.76
N ASP A 106 -4.17 6.16 11.08
CA ASP A 106 -4.61 5.70 12.40
C ASP A 106 -3.94 4.40 12.87
N THR A 107 -3.38 3.65 11.92
CA THR A 107 -2.56 2.47 12.18
C THR A 107 -1.11 2.74 11.80
N ARG A 108 -0.21 2.07 12.52
CA ARG A 108 1.21 1.99 12.18
C ARG A 108 1.71 0.60 12.52
N HIS A 109 2.67 0.11 11.75
CA HIS A 109 3.39 -1.12 12.06
C HIS A 109 4.14 -1.02 13.40
N GLU A 110 4.35 -2.17 14.04
CA GLU A 110 5.23 -2.28 15.21
C GLU A 110 6.67 -1.90 14.84
N PHE A 111 7.32 -1.13 15.73
CA PHE A 111 8.68 -0.62 15.52
C PHE A 111 9.71 -1.72 15.25
N GLY A 112 9.58 -2.88 15.89
CA GLY A 112 10.53 -4.00 15.77
C GLY A 112 10.48 -4.75 14.43
N ILE A 113 9.46 -4.54 13.61
CA ILE A 113 9.35 -5.19 12.29
C ILE A 113 10.26 -4.49 11.30
N GLY A 114 11.09 -5.23 10.56
CA GLY A 114 12.02 -4.63 9.59
C GLY A 114 11.34 -3.93 8.42
N GLN A 115 12.00 -2.91 7.85
CA GLN A 115 11.48 -2.07 6.76
C GLN A 115 10.89 -2.87 5.58
N THR A 116 11.66 -3.82 5.04
CA THR A 116 11.22 -4.67 3.92
C THR A 116 9.93 -5.42 4.24
N GLN A 117 9.79 -5.91 5.47
CA GLN A 117 8.62 -6.65 5.91
C GLN A 117 7.39 -5.73 6.07
N ARG A 118 7.57 -4.52 6.62
CA ARG A 118 6.49 -3.52 6.72
C ARG A 118 5.98 -3.10 5.34
N HIS A 119 6.89 -2.79 4.42
CA HIS A 119 6.52 -2.41 3.05
C HIS A 119 5.82 -3.56 2.31
N SER A 120 6.27 -4.80 2.55
CA SER A 120 5.61 -6.00 2.01
C SER A 120 4.19 -6.14 2.54
N ASP A 121 3.93 -5.82 3.81
CA ASP A 121 2.60 -5.88 4.40
C ASP A 121 1.65 -4.84 3.78
N ASP A 122 2.11 -3.61 3.57
CA ASP A 122 1.34 -2.56 2.87
C ASP A 122 0.91 -3.01 1.47
N LEU A 123 1.84 -3.60 0.69
CA LEU A 123 1.52 -4.17 -0.62
C LEU A 123 0.53 -5.34 -0.53
N LYS A 124 0.74 -6.22 0.46
CA LYS A 124 -0.09 -7.41 0.66
C LYS A 124 -1.55 -7.02 0.93
N VAL A 125 -1.81 -6.01 1.75
CA VAL A 125 -3.19 -5.56 2.04
C VAL A 125 -3.90 -5.14 0.75
N VAL A 126 -3.30 -4.26 -0.07
CA VAL A 126 -3.86 -3.83 -1.36
C VAL A 126 -4.17 -5.03 -2.28
N LEU A 127 -3.22 -5.95 -2.41
CA LEU A 127 -3.36 -7.09 -3.31
C LEU A 127 -4.39 -8.12 -2.83
N LEU A 128 -4.53 -8.31 -1.51
CA LEU A 128 -5.54 -9.19 -0.93
C LEU A 128 -6.96 -8.68 -1.21
N GLU A 129 -7.16 -7.36 -1.20
CA GLU A 129 -8.46 -6.79 -1.58
C GLU A 129 -8.75 -6.91 -3.06
N LEU A 130 -7.73 -6.80 -3.92
CA LEU A 130 -7.90 -7.03 -5.36
C LEU A 130 -8.33 -8.46 -5.65
N ILE A 131 -7.70 -9.47 -5.06
CA ILE A 131 -8.08 -10.87 -5.33
C ILE A 131 -9.45 -11.25 -4.76
N ALA A 132 -10.04 -10.42 -3.90
CA ALA A 132 -11.41 -10.56 -3.44
C ALA A 132 -12.46 -10.09 -4.47
N LEU A 133 -12.06 -9.40 -5.54
CA LEU A 133 -12.97 -8.94 -6.60
C LEU A 133 -13.64 -10.12 -7.32
N SER A 134 -14.88 -9.93 -7.75
CA SER A 134 -15.69 -11.02 -8.31
C SER A 134 -15.31 -11.43 -9.73
N ASP A 135 -14.69 -10.54 -10.51
CA ASP A 135 -14.29 -10.77 -11.90
C ASP A 135 -12.80 -11.12 -12.02
N ASP A 136 -12.26 -11.18 -13.24
CA ASP A 136 -10.84 -11.38 -13.54
C ASP A 136 -10.05 -10.07 -13.72
N LYS A 137 -10.68 -8.90 -13.49
CA LYS A 137 -10.00 -7.60 -13.60
C LYS A 137 -8.87 -7.47 -12.58
N TRP A 138 -9.01 -8.12 -11.42
CA TRP A 138 -7.98 -8.15 -10.37
C TRP A 138 -6.60 -8.49 -10.93
N ARG A 139 -6.50 -9.43 -11.87
CA ARG A 139 -5.24 -9.92 -12.40
C ARG A 139 -4.48 -8.82 -13.15
N ARG A 140 -5.21 -8.05 -13.97
CA ARG A 140 -4.64 -6.94 -14.76
C ARG A 140 -4.25 -5.77 -13.88
N LEU A 141 -5.05 -5.47 -12.85
CA LEU A 141 -4.77 -4.39 -11.91
C LEU A 141 -3.59 -4.73 -10.99
N ALA A 142 -3.56 -5.95 -10.45
CA ALA A 142 -2.45 -6.43 -9.62
C ALA A 142 -1.13 -6.44 -10.39
N ALA A 143 -1.13 -6.93 -11.63
CA ALA A 143 0.06 -6.90 -12.48
C ALA A 143 0.56 -5.46 -12.70
N ALA A 144 -0.33 -4.54 -13.09
CA ALA A 144 0.05 -3.13 -13.30
C ALA A 144 0.60 -2.47 -12.04
N PHE A 145 0.02 -2.77 -10.87
CA PHE A 145 0.48 -2.26 -9.58
C PHE A 145 1.86 -2.81 -9.19
N ILE A 146 2.06 -4.13 -9.29
CA ILE A 146 3.33 -4.81 -8.95
C ILE A 146 4.46 -4.36 -9.88
N GLU A 147 4.21 -4.30 -11.19
CA GLU A 147 5.18 -3.89 -12.21
C GLU A 147 5.63 -2.43 -12.07
N GLU A 148 4.76 -1.56 -11.55
CA GLU A 148 5.09 -0.15 -11.34
C GLU A 148 5.80 0.10 -10.00
N TYR A 149 5.49 -0.69 -8.96
CA TYR A 149 6.11 -0.54 -7.64
C TYR A 149 7.62 -0.86 -7.63
N ARG A 150 8.11 -1.84 -8.41
CA ARG A 150 9.53 -2.06 -8.76
C ARG A 150 10.57 -2.26 -7.64
N GLU A 151 10.22 -2.27 -6.35
CA GLU A 151 11.20 -2.53 -5.28
C GLU A 151 11.44 -4.04 -5.08
N GLY A 152 12.51 -4.57 -5.70
CA GLY A 152 12.74 -6.00 -5.81
C GLY A 152 12.89 -6.76 -4.47
N SER A 153 13.50 -6.15 -3.44
CA SER A 153 13.61 -6.77 -2.11
C SER A 153 12.24 -6.95 -1.45
N VAL A 154 11.39 -5.92 -1.55
CA VAL A 154 10.02 -5.92 -1.02
C VAL A 154 9.14 -6.90 -1.79
N LEU A 155 9.22 -6.92 -3.13
CA LEU A 155 8.44 -7.87 -3.94
C LEU A 155 8.85 -9.33 -3.70
N ASN A 156 10.13 -9.59 -3.45
CA ASN A 156 10.61 -10.91 -3.06
C ASN A 156 10.07 -11.30 -1.67
N GLU A 157 10.09 -10.37 -0.70
CA GLU A 157 9.52 -10.60 0.62
C GLU A 157 8.00 -10.87 0.56
N LEU A 158 7.27 -10.07 -0.21
CA LEU A 158 5.85 -10.25 -0.49
C LEU A 158 5.56 -11.65 -1.04
N SER A 159 6.33 -12.13 -2.02
CA SER A 159 6.14 -13.46 -2.60
C SER A 159 6.25 -14.59 -1.58
N ARG A 160 7.02 -14.40 -0.49
CA ARG A 160 7.17 -15.37 0.60
C ARG A 160 6.01 -15.35 1.58
N GLN A 161 5.25 -14.27 1.62
CA GLN A 161 4.12 -14.06 2.55
C GLN A 161 2.75 -14.37 1.93
N LEU A 162 2.68 -14.52 0.61
CA LEU A 162 1.44 -14.80 -0.13
C LEU A 162 1.07 -16.29 -0.07
N PHE A 163 0.64 -16.75 1.11
CA PHE A 163 0.10 -18.09 1.33
C PHE A 163 -1.11 -18.02 2.25
N VAL A 164 -2.03 -18.99 2.14
CA VAL A 164 -3.19 -19.07 3.04
C VAL A 164 -2.69 -19.36 4.47
N PRO A 165 -2.93 -18.47 5.45
CA PRO A 165 -2.48 -18.70 6.81
C PRO A 165 -3.26 -19.85 7.45
N ARG A 166 -2.60 -20.56 8.36
CA ARG A 166 -3.21 -21.60 9.20
C ARG A 166 -3.73 -20.99 10.52
N GLY A 167 -4.66 -21.66 11.18
CA GLY A 167 -5.16 -21.25 12.51
C GLY A 167 -5.91 -19.92 12.51
N PHE A 168 -5.76 -19.13 13.57
CA PHE A 168 -6.46 -17.84 13.75
C PHE A 168 -6.16 -16.80 12.66
N GLY A 169 -5.00 -16.87 12.00
CA GLY A 169 -4.69 -16.00 10.85
C GLY A 169 -5.66 -16.15 9.68
N ARG A 170 -6.33 -17.31 9.58
CA ARG A 170 -7.38 -17.58 8.58
C ARG A 170 -8.61 -16.68 8.75
N LEU A 171 -8.96 -16.30 9.99
CA LEU A 171 -10.10 -15.42 10.28
C LEU A 171 -9.82 -13.97 9.85
N LEU A 172 -8.61 -13.48 10.11
CA LEU A 172 -8.17 -12.15 9.67
C LEU A 172 -8.13 -12.05 8.14
N TRP A 173 -7.70 -13.11 7.47
CA TRP A 173 -7.71 -13.18 6.01
C TRP A 173 -9.11 -13.31 5.43
N TYR A 174 -10.01 -14.04 6.09
CA TYR A 174 -11.42 -14.10 5.69
C TYR A 174 -12.06 -12.70 5.72
N ALA A 175 -11.81 -11.92 6.78
CA ALA A 175 -12.26 -10.53 6.85
C ALA A 175 -11.66 -9.67 5.71
N ARG A 176 -10.35 -9.75 5.49
CA ARG A 176 -9.63 -8.98 4.45
C ARG A 176 -9.97 -9.38 3.00
N THR A 177 -10.54 -10.55 2.80
CA THR A 177 -10.98 -11.04 1.47
C THR A 177 -12.49 -10.92 1.28
N ASN A 178 -13.17 -10.08 2.07
CA ASN A 178 -14.63 -9.89 2.05
C ASN A 178 -15.41 -11.21 2.17
N GLY A 179 -14.90 -12.14 2.96
CA GLY A 179 -15.50 -13.46 3.16
C GLY A 179 -15.37 -14.42 1.97
N SER A 180 -14.46 -14.15 1.02
CA SER A 180 -14.24 -15.05 -0.11
C SER A 180 -13.81 -16.45 0.33
N SER A 181 -14.34 -17.48 -0.34
CA SER A 181 -13.97 -18.86 -0.05
C SER A 181 -12.49 -19.12 -0.34
N ILE A 182 -11.84 -19.93 0.49
CA ILE A 182 -10.40 -20.25 0.31
C ILE A 182 -10.14 -20.94 -1.03
N HIS A 183 -11.06 -21.78 -1.51
CA HIS A 183 -10.96 -22.40 -2.83
C HIS A 183 -10.88 -21.38 -3.98
N ARG A 184 -11.43 -20.18 -3.79
CA ARG A 184 -11.32 -19.07 -4.75
C ARG A 184 -10.03 -18.27 -4.56
N VAL A 185 -9.65 -18.03 -3.31
CA VAL A 185 -8.53 -17.15 -2.95
C VAL A 185 -7.18 -17.83 -3.20
N GLU A 186 -7.05 -19.11 -2.90
CA GLU A 186 -5.77 -19.85 -2.97
C GLU A 186 -5.12 -19.85 -4.37
N PRO A 187 -5.84 -20.16 -5.48
CA PRO A 187 -5.24 -20.06 -6.82
C PRO A 187 -4.83 -18.63 -7.20
N ARG A 188 -5.55 -17.63 -6.68
CA ARG A 188 -5.27 -16.21 -6.95
C ARG A 188 -4.05 -15.73 -6.18
N LEU A 189 -3.83 -16.23 -4.97
CA LEU A 189 -2.60 -15.98 -4.20
C LEU A 189 -1.37 -16.56 -4.90
N GLU A 190 -1.46 -17.79 -5.41
CA GLU A 190 -0.35 -18.39 -6.15
C GLU A 190 -0.01 -17.56 -7.39
N SER A 191 -1.03 -17.09 -8.12
CA SER A 191 -0.84 -16.16 -9.24
C SER A 191 -0.18 -14.84 -8.81
N LEU A 192 -0.57 -14.24 -7.68
CA LEU A 192 0.08 -13.04 -7.14
C LEU A 192 1.54 -13.31 -6.75
N ARG A 193 1.81 -14.47 -6.16
CA ARG A 193 3.16 -14.90 -5.76
C ARG A 193 4.06 -15.01 -6.99
N GLU A 194 3.59 -15.65 -8.05
CA GLU A 194 4.32 -15.74 -9.32
C GLU A 194 4.57 -14.37 -9.96
N MET A 195 3.58 -13.47 -9.96
CA MET A 195 3.73 -12.10 -10.46
C MET A 195 4.79 -11.33 -9.66
N SER A 196 4.70 -11.38 -8.33
CA SER A 196 5.63 -10.70 -7.41
C SER A 196 7.06 -11.24 -7.56
N HIS A 197 7.20 -12.56 -7.66
CA HIS A 197 8.50 -13.20 -7.83
C HIS A 197 9.15 -12.83 -9.17
N ARG A 198 8.40 -12.87 -10.28
CA ARG A 198 8.89 -12.45 -11.59
C ARG A 198 9.34 -10.99 -11.60
N ALA A 199 8.49 -10.09 -11.10
CA ALA A 199 8.80 -8.66 -11.01
C ALA A 199 10.04 -8.40 -10.14
N SER A 200 10.21 -9.15 -9.04
CA SER A 200 11.41 -9.04 -8.18
C SER A 200 12.70 -9.42 -8.92
N THR A 201 12.63 -10.43 -9.79
CA THR A 201 13.77 -10.88 -10.60
C THR A 201 14.13 -9.84 -11.67
N THR A 202 13.12 -9.32 -12.38
CA THR A 202 13.32 -8.25 -13.39
C THR A 202 13.93 -6.99 -12.78
N ALA A 203 13.49 -6.59 -11.59
CA ALA A 203 14.05 -5.43 -10.89
C ALA A 203 15.54 -5.62 -10.53
N ARG A 204 15.93 -6.83 -10.12
CA ARG A 204 17.35 -7.16 -9.83
C ARG A 204 18.23 -7.10 -11.08
N THR A 205 17.78 -7.68 -12.20
CA THR A 205 18.52 -7.63 -13.46
C THR A 205 18.70 -6.20 -13.95
N SER A 206 17.67 -5.37 -13.82
CA SER A 206 17.71 -3.95 -14.22
C SER A 206 18.66 -3.11 -13.36
N SER A 207 18.81 -3.45 -12.08
CA SER A 207 19.75 -2.78 -11.16
C SER A 207 21.21 -3.17 -11.44
N GLN A 208 21.46 -4.43 -11.81
CA GLN A 208 22.80 -4.92 -12.17
C GLN A 208 23.28 -4.48 -13.55
N ALA A 209 22.36 -4.19 -14.48
CA ALA A 209 22.67 -3.77 -15.85
C ALA A 209 23.00 -2.28 -16.00
N ARG A 210 22.90 -1.45 -14.93
CA ARG A 210 23.41 -0.08 -14.97
C ARG A 210 24.93 -0.10 -14.84
N PRO A 211 25.71 0.30 -15.86
CA PRO A 211 27.15 0.48 -15.69
C PRO A 211 27.39 1.52 -14.59
N ARG A 212 28.41 1.26 -13.76
CA ARG A 212 28.96 2.28 -12.87
C ARG A 212 29.69 3.30 -13.75
N ASP A 213 28.94 4.24 -14.30
CA ASP A 213 29.54 5.43 -14.88
C ASP A 213 30.02 6.33 -13.74
N GLU A 214 31.33 6.25 -13.52
CA GLU A 214 32.28 7.27 -13.12
C GLU A 214 31.81 8.39 -12.17
N SER A 215 32.27 8.31 -10.92
CA SER A 215 32.78 9.45 -10.12
C SER A 215 33.81 8.95 -9.11
#